data_AF-A0A6J1N270-F1
#
_entry.id   AF-A0A6J1N270-F1
#
_cell.length_a   1.000
_cell.length_b   1.000
_cell.length_c   1.000
_cell.angle_alpha   90.00
_cell.angle_beta   90.00
_cell.angle_gamma   90.00
#
_symmetry.space_group_name_H-M   'P 1'
#
loop_
_entity.id
_entity.type
_entity.pdbx_description
1 polymer ?
#
loop_
_entity_poly.entity_id
_entity_poly.type
_entity_poly.pdbx_seq_one_letter_code
_entity_poly.pdbx_strand_id
1 'polypeptide(L)'
;MVLSLYLTKQWTFSITNFLHLRTKIKEEDKEHFYYVMEGVDVENDYFLNCIIGGRKYLLKEKDEDLPKAKTHYTRITLLANVVKYLFYGWLLWWFMHTGFMRNILLTINNNYVKMYDL
;
A
#
# COMPACT_ATOMS: atom_id res chain seq x y z
N MET A 1 -13.15 19.70 9.25
CA MET A 1 -13.33 19.14 7.90
C MET A 1 -12.19 19.48 6.92
N VAL A 2 -11.39 20.52 7.17
CA VAL A 2 -10.28 20.92 6.28
C VAL A 2 -9.09 19.95 6.36
N LEU A 3 -8.70 19.52 7.55
CA LEU A 3 -7.56 18.61 7.75
C LEU A 3 -7.70 17.27 7.01
N SER A 4 -8.88 16.64 7.08
CA SER A 4 -9.13 15.35 6.42
C SER A 4 -8.98 15.44 4.89
N LEU A 5 -9.35 16.58 4.30
CA LEU A 5 -9.18 16.85 2.87
C LEU A 5 -7.70 16.87 2.48
N TYR A 6 -6.86 17.54 3.28
CA TYR A 6 -5.41 17.58 3.07
C TYR A 6 -4.74 16.22 3.27
N LEU A 7 -5.22 15.41 4.21
CA LEU A 7 -4.65 14.09 4.51
C LEU A 7 -5.03 12.99 3.51
N THR A 8 -6.18 13.11 2.84
CA THR A 8 -6.73 12.01 2.01
C THR A 8 -6.51 12.23 0.51
N LYS A 9 -6.33 13.48 0.07
CA LYS A 9 -6.07 13.79 -1.33
C LYS A 9 -4.57 13.72 -1.62
N GLN A 10 -4.20 13.06 -2.70
CA GLN A 10 -2.83 13.10 -3.20
C GLN A 10 -2.56 14.47 -3.81
N TRP A 11 -1.50 15.13 -3.33
CA TRP A 11 -1.10 16.44 -3.81
C TRP A 11 0.04 16.30 -4.82
N THR A 12 -0.24 16.65 -6.07
CA THR A 12 0.79 16.79 -7.11
C THR A 12 1.19 18.25 -7.20
N PHE A 13 2.32 18.59 -6.58
CA PHE A 13 2.86 19.95 -6.69
C PHE A 13 3.66 20.07 -7.99
N SER A 14 3.07 20.74 -8.98
CA SER A 14 3.75 21.11 -10.22
C SER A 14 4.58 22.37 -9.98
N ILE A 15 5.91 22.24 -10.03
CA ILE A 15 6.83 23.37 -9.80
C ILE A 15 7.51 23.80 -11.12
N THR A 16 6.75 23.81 -12.21
CA THR A 16 7.24 24.09 -13.58
C THR A 16 7.89 25.47 -13.72
N ASN A 17 7.33 26.50 -13.10
CA ASN A 17 7.89 27.86 -13.16
C ASN A 17 9.25 27.96 -12.45
N PHE A 18 9.43 27.24 -11.35
CA PHE A 18 10.72 27.19 -10.64
C PHE A 18 11.78 26.46 -11.48
N LEU A 19 11.41 25.34 -12.09
CA LEU A 19 12.26 24.60 -13.03
C LEU A 19 12.63 25.44 -14.26
N HIS A 20 11.72 26.31 -14.72
CA HIS A 20 11.99 27.21 -15.83
C HIS A 20 12.90 28.38 -15.43
N LEU A 21 12.80 28.89 -14.20
CA LEU A 21 13.68 29.92 -13.69
C LEU A 21 15.15 29.47 -13.77
N ARG A 22 15.42 28.19 -13.51
CA ARG A 22 16.74 27.56 -13.65
C ARG A 22 17.37 27.75 -15.03
N THR A 23 16.58 27.67 -16.10
CA THR A 23 17.08 27.86 -17.48
C THR A 23 17.46 29.31 -17.80
N LYS A 24 17.06 30.26 -16.93
CA LYS A 24 17.34 31.69 -17.09
C LYS A 24 18.50 32.17 -16.22
N ILE A 25 19.01 31.31 -15.33
CA ILE A 25 20.18 31.63 -14.49
C ILE A 25 21.43 31.56 -15.37
N LYS A 26 22.23 32.62 -15.32
CA LYS A 26 23.51 32.68 -16.03
C LYS A 26 24.53 31.72 -15.42
N GLU A 27 25.42 31.18 -16.25
CA GLU A 27 26.48 30.24 -15.82
C GLU A 27 27.32 30.78 -14.65
N GLU A 28 27.62 32.08 -14.66
CA GLU A 28 28.37 32.81 -13.64
C GLU A 28 27.66 32.86 -12.27
N ASP A 29 26.33 32.87 -12.25
CA ASP A 29 25.53 32.93 -11.03
C ASP A 29 25.11 31.52 -10.54
N LYS A 30 25.34 30.47 -11.33
CA LYS A 30 24.92 29.11 -10.98
C LYS A 30 25.58 28.58 -9.70
N GLU A 31 26.81 28.99 -9.40
CA GLU A 31 27.50 28.57 -8.17
C GLU A 31 26.86 29.17 -6.92
N HIS A 32 26.38 30.41 -6.99
CA HIS A 32 25.72 31.10 -5.87
C HIS A 32 24.27 30.64 -5.68
N PHE A 33 23.60 30.21 -6.75
CA PHE A 33 22.22 29.72 -6.75
C PHE A 33 22.13 28.20 -6.96
N TYR A 34 23.17 27.44 -6.61
CA TYR A 34 23.21 26.00 -6.82
C TYR A 34 22.14 25.27 -6.00
N TYR A 35 21.33 24.46 -6.67
CA TYR A 35 20.31 23.62 -6.04
C TYR A 35 20.80 22.17 -5.99
N VAL A 36 20.89 21.59 -4.79
CA VAL A 36 21.38 20.21 -4.48
C VAL A 36 20.47 19.08 -5.03
N MET A 37 19.51 19.41 -5.90
CA MET A 37 18.55 18.44 -6.45
C MET A 37 19.11 17.66 -7.65
N GLU A 38 20.18 18.14 -8.30
CA GLU A 38 20.84 17.45 -9.42
C GLU A 38 22.04 16.63 -8.91
N GLY A 39 21.79 15.37 -8.55
CA GLY A 39 22.84 14.40 -8.23
C GLY A 39 22.73 13.72 -6.87
N VAL A 40 21.84 14.18 -5.99
CA VAL A 40 21.43 13.42 -4.81
C VAL A 40 20.35 12.43 -5.23
N ASP A 41 20.39 11.20 -4.73
CA ASP A 41 19.29 10.24 -4.87
C ASP A 41 18.12 10.72 -3.99
N VAL A 42 17.49 11.82 -4.42
CA VAL A 42 16.44 12.55 -3.68
C VAL A 42 15.28 11.60 -3.37
N GLU A 43 15.01 10.63 -4.24
CA GLU A 43 13.92 9.69 -4.06
C GLU A 43 14.11 8.75 -2.87
N ASN A 44 15.35 8.29 -2.61
CA ASN A 44 15.59 7.30 -1.57
C ASN A 44 16.19 7.92 -0.31
N ASP A 45 17.35 8.56 -0.39
CA ASP A 45 18.10 8.90 0.81
C ASP A 45 17.53 10.12 1.52
N TYR A 46 17.12 11.14 0.75
CA TYR A 46 16.52 12.35 1.33
C TYR A 46 15.19 12.05 2.03
N PHE A 47 14.27 11.34 1.36
CA PHE A 47 12.98 10.99 1.96
C PHE A 47 13.13 10.04 3.14
N LEU A 48 14.04 9.05 3.07
CA LEU A 48 14.29 8.13 4.17
C LEU A 48 14.81 8.88 5.40
N ASN A 49 15.76 9.79 5.22
CA ASN A 49 16.27 10.64 6.29
C ASN A 49 15.19 11.59 6.85
N CYS A 50 14.33 12.15 6.00
CA CYS A 50 13.18 12.94 6.45
C CYS A 50 12.19 12.11 7.29
N ILE A 51 11.90 10.87 6.90
CA ILE A 51 11.00 9.97 7.66
C ILE A 51 11.62 9.60 9.00
N ILE A 52 12.91 9.25 9.03
CA ILE A 52 13.64 8.95 10.27
C ILE A 52 13.68 10.18 11.18
N GLY A 53 14.01 11.35 10.62
CA GLY A 53 14.04 12.61 11.34
C GLY A 53 12.67 13.01 11.88
N GLY A 54 11.61 12.90 11.07
CA GLY A 54 10.24 13.16 11.49
C GLY A 54 9.83 12.25 12.66
N ARG A 55 10.15 10.96 12.59
CA ARG A 55 9.89 10.02 13.68
C ARG A 55 10.66 10.38 14.97
N LYS A 56 11.95 10.70 14.85
CA LYS A 56 12.83 10.97 15.98
C LYS A 56 12.56 12.31 16.65
N TYR A 57 12.34 13.37 15.87
CA TYR A 57 12.27 14.75 16.37
C TYR A 57 10.84 15.25 16.49
N LEU A 58 9.94 14.92 15.55
CA LEU A 58 8.56 15.38 15.56
C LEU A 58 7.68 14.51 16.47
N LEU A 59 7.79 13.18 16.30
CA LEU A 59 7.00 12.20 17.04
C LEU A 59 7.67 11.75 18.36
N LYS A 60 8.95 12.07 18.55
CA LYS A 60 9.75 11.71 19.75
C LYS A 60 9.75 10.21 20.06
N GLU A 61 9.59 9.36 19.05
CA GLU A 61 9.67 7.91 19.24
C GLU A 61 11.14 7.50 19.43
N LYS A 62 11.39 6.56 20.36
CA LYS A 62 12.75 6.05 20.58
C LYS A 62 13.12 5.11 19.43
N ASP A 63 14.36 5.24 18.94
CA ASP A 63 14.88 4.40 17.85
C ASP A 63 14.88 2.89 18.21
N GLU A 64 14.83 2.56 19.51
CA GLU A 64 14.72 1.20 20.05
C GLU A 64 13.35 0.54 19.83
N ASP A 65 12.31 1.30 19.47
CA ASP A 65 10.95 0.77 19.30
C ASP A 65 10.65 0.30 17.88
N LEU A 66 11.49 0.66 16.90
CA LEU A 66 11.46 0.15 15.53
C LEU A 66 11.47 -1.39 15.44
N PRO A 67 12.42 -2.11 16.07
CA PRO A 67 12.45 -3.57 16.01
C PRO A 67 11.25 -4.20 16.72
N LYS A 68 10.73 -3.56 17.77
CA LYS A 68 9.53 -4.02 18.49
C LYS A 68 8.28 -3.87 17.63
N ALA A 69 8.13 -2.73 16.96
CA ALA A 69 7.03 -2.47 16.03
C ALA A 69 7.07 -3.44 14.84
N LYS A 70 8.25 -3.71 14.26
CA LYS A 70 8.41 -4.72 13.21
C LYS A 70 7.99 -6.11 13.69
N THR A 71 8.45 -6.52 14.87
CA THR A 71 8.11 -7.83 15.45
C THR A 71 6.61 -7.96 15.70
N HIS A 72 6.00 -6.90 16.24
CA HIS A 72 4.55 -6.85 16.46
C HIS A 72 3.77 -6.93 15.14
N TYR A 73 4.19 -6.19 14.11
CA TYR A 73 3.60 -6.24 12.78
C TYR A 73 3.67 -7.65 12.17
N THR A 74 4.83 -8.31 12.25
CA THR A 74 4.98 -9.69 11.74
C THR A 74 4.05 -10.67 12.45
N ARG A 75 3.88 -10.55 13.78
CA ARG A 75 2.96 -11.39 14.55
C ARG A 75 1.50 -11.17 14.13
N ILE A 76 1.08 -9.92 13.97
CA ILE A 76 -0.29 -9.59 13.53
C ILE A 76 -0.54 -10.13 12.12
N THR A 77 0.40 -9.96 11.20
CA THR A 77 0.24 -10.44 9.82
C THR A 77 0.14 -11.96 9.75
N LEU A 78 0.92 -12.68 10.56
CA LEU A 78 0.81 -14.14 10.68
C LEU A 78 -0.58 -14.54 11.20
N LEU A 79 -1.04 -13.91 12.28
CA LEU A 79 -2.36 -14.18 12.86
C LEU A 79 -3.49 -13.89 11.87
N ALA A 80 -3.41 -12.77 11.15
CA ALA A 80 -4.39 -12.40 10.13
C ALA A 80 -4.46 -13.45 9.00
N ASN A 81 -3.32 -13.98 8.59
CA ASN A 81 -3.28 -15.04 7.57
C ASN A 81 -3.90 -16.34 8.10
N VAL A 82 -3.58 -16.75 9.34
CA VAL A 82 -4.19 -17.92 9.97
C VAL A 82 -5.72 -17.78 10.04
N VAL A 83 -6.22 -16.63 10.49
CA VAL A 83 -7.67 -16.36 10.56
C VAL A 83 -8.32 -16.43 9.18
N LYS A 84 -7.69 -15.89 8.13
CA LYS A 84 -8.19 -16.02 6.75
C LYS A 84 -8.30 -17.49 6.33
N TYR A 85 -7.26 -18.29 6.55
CA TYR A 85 -7.29 -19.71 6.18
C TYR A 85 -8.36 -20.49 6.96
N LEU A 86 -8.52 -20.22 8.26
CA LEU A 86 -9.59 -20.81 9.07
C LEU A 86 -10.97 -20.41 8.55
N PHE A 87 -11.16 -19.15 8.18
CA PHE A 87 -12.41 -18.65 7.63
C PHE A 87 -12.74 -19.32 6.29
N TYR A 88 -11.78 -19.41 5.36
CA TYR A 88 -11.98 -20.13 4.11
C TYR A 88 -12.22 -21.62 4.32
N GLY A 89 -11.51 -22.25 5.26
CA GLY A 89 -11.71 -23.66 5.62
C GLY A 89 -13.11 -23.92 6.17
N TRP A 90 -13.60 -23.07 7.07
CA TRP A 90 -14.97 -23.14 7.56
C TRP A 90 -15.97 -22.92 6.42
N LEU A 91 -15.80 -21.89 5.59
CA LEU A 91 -16.69 -21.66 4.45
C LEU A 91 -16.76 -22.88 3.52
N LEU A 92 -15.62 -23.50 3.20
CA LEU A 92 -15.57 -24.71 2.39
C LEU A 92 -16.26 -25.89 3.06
N TRP A 93 -16.04 -26.10 4.36
CA TRP A 93 -16.70 -27.17 5.11
C TRP A 93 -18.22 -26.95 5.17
N TRP A 94 -18.68 -25.74 5.45
CA TRP A 94 -20.09 -25.36 5.44
C TRP A 94 -20.72 -25.57 4.06
N PHE A 95 -20.02 -25.14 3.01
CA PHE A 95 -20.46 -25.29 1.63
C PHE A 95 -20.58 -26.77 1.22
N MET A 96 -19.71 -27.64 1.73
CA MET A 96 -19.76 -29.08 1.49
C MET A 96 -20.81 -29.80 2.36
N HIS A 97 -21.00 -29.35 3.61
CA HIS A 97 -21.97 -29.94 4.53
C HIS A 97 -23.41 -29.55 4.20
N THR A 98 -23.62 -28.32 3.72
CA THR A 98 -24.91 -27.96 3.12
C THR A 98 -25.13 -28.86 1.91
N GLY A 99 -26.31 -29.47 1.82
CA GLY A 99 -26.70 -30.36 0.70
C GLY A 99 -26.75 -29.68 -0.68
N PHE A 100 -26.19 -28.47 -0.79
CA PHE A 100 -26.01 -27.70 -2.00
C PHE A 100 -25.26 -28.49 -3.08
N MET A 101 -24.24 -29.26 -2.73
CA MET A 101 -23.54 -30.13 -3.69
C MET A 101 -24.44 -31.21 -4.28
N ARG A 102 -25.31 -31.82 -3.46
CA ARG A 102 -26.31 -32.77 -3.94
C ARG A 102 -27.29 -32.09 -4.89
N ASN A 103 -27.73 -30.87 -4.57
CA ASN A 103 -28.64 -30.11 -5.43
C ASN A 103 -27.97 -29.69 -6.74
N ILE A 104 -26.71 -29.24 -6.74
CA ILE A 104 -25.94 -28.91 -7.94
C ILE A 104 -25.79 -30.14 -8.84
N LEU A 105 -25.38 -31.28 -8.28
CA LEU A 105 -25.22 -32.52 -9.06
C LEU A 105 -26.54 -32.96 -9.69
N LEU A 106 -27.65 -32.83 -8.98
CA LEU A 106 -28.98 -33.11 -9.52
C LEU A 106 -29.38 -32.13 -10.62
N THR A 107 -29.12 -30.82 -10.47
CA THR A 107 -29.38 -29.81 -11.52
C THR A 107 -28.55 -30.05 -12.76
N ILE A 108 -27.27 -30.36 -12.59
CA ILE A 108 -26.34 -30.65 -13.68
C ILE A 108 -26.78 -31.93 -14.41
N ASN A 109 -27.07 -33.02 -13.69
CA ASN A 109 -27.55 -34.27 -14.29
C ASN A 109 -28.88 -34.09 -15.04
N ASN A 110 -29.83 -33.36 -14.45
CA ASN A 110 -31.12 -33.09 -15.08
C ASN A 110 -30.99 -32.27 -16.38
N ASN A 111 -30.06 -31.30 -16.40
CA ASN A 111 -29.76 -30.55 -17.61
C ASN A 111 -29.06 -31.38 -18.69
N TYR A 112 -28.19 -32.33 -18.32
CA TYR A 112 -27.58 -33.26 -19.27
C TYR A 112 -28.62 -34.18 -19.90
N VAL A 113 -29.50 -34.80 -19.12
CA VAL A 113 -30.57 -35.68 -19.64
C VAL A 113 -31.48 -34.92 -20.62
N LYS A 114 -31.86 -33.68 -20.28
CA LYS A 114 -32.70 -32.83 -21.14
C LYS A 114 -32.04 -32.46 -22.48
N MET A 115 -30.71 -32.49 -22.57
CA MET A 115 -29.97 -32.24 -23.82
C MET A 115 -29.90 -33.48 -24.73
N TYR A 116 -30.07 -34.69 -24.19
CA TYR A 116 -30.10 -35.93 -24.99
C TYR A 116 -31.50 -36.33 -25.44
N ASP A 117 -32.55 -35.81 -24.78
CA ASP A 117 -33.97 -36.02 -25.12
C ASP A 117 -34.51 -35.04 -26.20
N LEU A 118 -33.64 -34.29 -26.88
CA LEU A 118 -33.96 -33.25 -27.88
C LEU A 118 -33.31 -33.60 -29.24
#